data_AF-A0AAV4RXV2-F1
#
_entry.id   AF-A0AAV4RXV2-F1
#
_cell.length_a   1.000
_cell.length_b   1.000
_cell.length_c   1.000
_cell.angle_alpha   90.00
_cell.angle_beta   90.00
_cell.angle_gamma   90.00
#
_symmetry.space_group_name_H-M   'P 1'
#
loop_
_entity.id
_entity.type
_entity.pdbx_description
1 polymer ?
#
loop_
_entity_poly.entity_id
_entity_poly.type
_entity_poly.pdbx_seq_one_letter_code
_entity_poly.pdbx_strand_id
1 'polypeptide(L)'
;MTDTEAEVKQHLYIWLKSFPFLQKKNLRRDFSDARLVAKLINYFMPKFALENAYPSCMSVAKKIDNWTRLNSKVLSQLGCQLSKENIEDLANSKADATEEFLLQLASSLYKANEHQIKTTIRQASKIALATN
;
A
#
# COMPACT_ATOMS: atom_id res chain seq x y z
N MET A 1 -11.61 13.84 20.97
CA MET A 1 -12.07 12.45 21.11
C MET A 1 -11.08 11.62 20.32
N THR A 2 -10.21 10.88 20.98
CA THR A 2 -9.26 9.98 20.31
C THR A 2 -10.04 8.75 19.89
N ASP A 3 -10.10 8.45 18.59
CA ASP A 3 -10.66 7.18 18.12
C ASP A 3 -9.95 6.04 18.85
N THR A 4 -10.72 5.09 19.36
CA THR A 4 -10.16 3.90 20.01
C THR A 4 -9.44 3.04 18.99
N GLU A 5 -8.46 2.24 19.45
CA GLU A 5 -7.72 1.32 18.57
C GLU A 5 -8.65 0.38 17.80
N ALA A 6 -9.74 -0.07 18.45
CA ALA A 6 -10.76 -0.92 17.83
C ALA A 6 -11.49 -0.22 16.67
N GLU A 7 -11.86 1.05 16.83
CA GLU A 7 -12.51 1.84 15.79
C GLU A 7 -11.59 2.06 14.58
N VAL A 8 -10.32 2.38 14.83
CA VAL A 8 -9.31 2.54 13.77
C VAL A 8 -9.15 1.25 12.96
N LYS A 9 -9.04 0.11 13.65
CA LYS A 9 -8.98 -1.21 12.99
C LYS A 9 -10.26 -1.47 12.19
N GLN A 10 -11.43 -1.19 12.74
CA GLN A 10 -12.69 -1.37 12.03
C GLN A 10 -12.77 -0.52 10.75
N HIS A 11 -12.33 0.74 10.80
CA HIS A 11 -12.25 1.61 9.62
C HIS A 11 -11.29 1.06 8.55
N LEU A 12 -10.13 0.52 8.96
CA LEU A 12 -9.23 -0.16 8.04
C LEU A 12 -9.92 -1.35 7.36
N TYR A 13 -10.63 -2.20 8.11
CA TYR A 13 -11.33 -3.35 7.54
C TYR A 13 -12.43 -2.93 6.55
N ILE A 14 -13.19 -1.88 6.85
CA ILE A 14 -14.21 -1.33 5.95
C ILE A 14 -13.55 -0.80 4.67
N TRP A 15 -12.47 -0.04 4.81
CA TRP A 15 -11.70 0.48 3.69
C TRP A 15 -11.17 -0.64 2.79
N LEU A 16 -10.55 -1.68 3.36
CA LEU A 16 -10.04 -2.82 2.59
C LEU A 16 -11.15 -3.60 1.88
N LYS A 17 -12.33 -3.72 2.50
CA LYS A 17 -13.50 -4.37 1.87
C LYS A 17 -14.10 -3.57 0.71
N SER A 18 -13.83 -2.27 0.62
CA SER A 18 -14.29 -1.45 -0.51
C SER A 18 -13.65 -1.85 -1.85
N PHE A 19 -12.49 -2.53 -1.83
CA PHE A 19 -11.82 -2.99 -3.04
C PHE A 19 -12.32 -4.38 -3.46
N PRO A 20 -12.90 -4.55 -4.67
CA PRO A 20 -13.43 -5.83 -5.14
C PRO A 20 -12.43 -7.00 -5.08
N PHE A 21 -11.16 -6.72 -5.38
CA PHE A 21 -10.10 -7.75 -5.40
C PHE A 21 -9.60 -8.19 -4.01
N LEU A 22 -9.98 -7.47 -2.94
CA LEU A 22 -9.64 -7.81 -1.56
C LEU A 22 -10.80 -8.45 -0.80
N GLN A 23 -11.98 -8.57 -1.42
CA GLN A 23 -13.12 -9.22 -0.80
C GLN A 23 -12.78 -10.68 -0.46
N LYS A 24 -13.08 -11.09 0.79
CA LYS A 24 -12.84 -12.43 1.35
C LYS A 24 -11.36 -12.79 1.61
N LYS A 25 -10.44 -11.82 1.62
CA LYS A 25 -9.02 -12.07 1.94
C LYS A 25 -8.74 -12.07 3.45
N ASN A 26 -7.92 -13.00 3.90
CA ASN A 26 -7.37 -13.01 5.25
C ASN A 26 -6.18 -12.04 5.28
N LEU A 27 -6.28 -10.95 6.06
CA LEU A 27 -5.26 -9.90 6.03
C LEU A 27 -3.85 -10.43 6.31
N ARG A 28 -3.67 -11.18 7.39
CA ARG A 28 -2.35 -11.68 7.80
C ARG A 28 -1.75 -12.60 6.75
N ARG A 29 -2.51 -13.63 6.34
CA ARG A 29 -2.01 -14.64 5.42
C ARG A 29 -1.84 -14.11 4.01
N ASP A 30 -2.86 -13.44 3.49
CA ASP A 30 -2.93 -13.10 2.06
C ASP A 30 -2.12 -11.83 1.74
N PHE A 31 -1.76 -11.00 2.74
CA PHE A 31 -0.83 -9.86 2.54
C PHE A 31 0.63 -10.21 2.82
N SER A 32 0.92 -11.37 3.42
CA SER A 32 2.27 -11.74 3.84
C SER A 32 3.30 -11.85 2.70
N ASP A 33 2.87 -12.05 1.46
CA ASP A 33 3.76 -12.19 0.29
C ASP A 33 3.94 -10.90 -0.53
N ALA A 34 3.48 -9.76 -0.01
CA ALA A 34 3.52 -8.43 -0.62
C ALA A 34 2.73 -8.27 -1.95
N ARG A 35 2.16 -9.34 -2.51
CA ARG A 35 1.48 -9.30 -3.81
C ARG A 35 0.20 -8.49 -3.77
N LEU A 36 -0.64 -8.69 -2.74
CA LEU A 36 -1.86 -7.90 -2.56
C LEU A 36 -1.55 -6.42 -2.27
N VAL A 37 -0.48 -6.15 -1.52
CA VAL A 37 0.01 -4.79 -1.27
C VAL A 37 0.42 -4.11 -2.57
N ALA A 38 1.18 -4.79 -3.41
CA ALA A 38 1.58 -4.27 -4.72
C ALA A 38 0.37 -3.96 -5.62
N LYS A 39 -0.65 -4.83 -5.63
CA LYS A 39 -1.91 -4.57 -6.34
C LYS A 39 -2.65 -3.36 -5.80
N LEU A 40 -2.73 -3.23 -4.48
CA LEU A 40 -3.37 -2.10 -3.83
C LEU A 40 -2.65 -0.78 -4.18
N ILE A 41 -1.32 -0.76 -4.12
CA ILE A 41 -0.54 0.40 -4.55
C ILE A 41 -0.79 0.71 -6.04
N ASN A 42 -0.82 -0.31 -6.90
CA ASN A 42 -1.06 -0.14 -8.33
C ASN A 42 -2.43 0.47 -8.63
N TYR A 43 -3.45 0.16 -7.83
CA TYR A 43 -4.79 0.75 -7.97
C TYR A 43 -4.78 2.27 -7.79
N PHE A 44 -4.07 2.77 -6.78
CA PHE A 44 -3.94 4.22 -6.55
C PHE A 44 -2.87 4.87 -7.43
N MET A 45 -1.84 4.11 -7.79
CA MET A 45 -0.62 4.58 -8.43
C MET A 45 -0.24 3.70 -9.61
N PRO A 46 -1.04 3.69 -10.69
CA PRO A 46 -0.82 2.81 -11.84
C PRO A 46 0.54 3.05 -12.52
N LYS A 47 1.14 4.23 -12.34
CA LYS A 47 2.48 4.58 -12.84
C LYS A 47 3.60 3.63 -12.41
N PHE A 48 3.43 2.88 -11.31
CA PHE A 48 4.44 1.93 -10.83
C PHE A 48 4.39 0.56 -11.52
N ALA A 49 3.32 0.26 -12.26
CA ALA A 49 3.13 -0.97 -13.03
C ALA A 49 3.45 -2.26 -12.22
N LEU A 50 2.74 -2.45 -11.10
CA LEU A 50 3.00 -3.52 -10.13
C LEU A 50 2.06 -4.73 -10.22
N GLU A 51 1.03 -4.69 -11.08
CA GLU A 51 -0.06 -5.67 -11.09
C GLU A 51 0.38 -7.14 -11.17
N ASN A 52 1.48 -7.41 -11.89
CA ASN A 52 2.08 -8.73 -12.05
C ASN A 52 3.56 -8.79 -11.65
N ALA A 53 4.04 -7.79 -10.91
CA ALA A 53 5.47 -7.69 -10.57
C ALA A 53 5.94 -8.74 -9.54
N TYR A 54 5.03 -9.26 -8.71
CA TYR A 54 5.36 -10.16 -7.61
C TYR A 54 4.59 -11.49 -7.71
N PRO A 55 5.28 -12.64 -7.72
CA PRO A 55 4.64 -13.94 -7.69
C PRO A 55 4.05 -14.22 -6.31
N SER A 56 2.98 -15.01 -6.26
CA SER A 56 2.51 -15.52 -4.96
C SER A 56 3.50 -16.56 -4.44
N CYS A 57 3.80 -16.52 -3.14
CA CYS A 57 4.75 -17.44 -2.55
C CYS A 57 4.40 -17.81 -1.10
N MET A 58 4.74 -19.04 -0.72
CA MET A 58 4.50 -19.55 0.64
C MET A 58 5.77 -19.59 1.50
N SER A 59 6.95 -19.68 0.87
CA SER A 59 8.23 -19.67 1.57
C SER A 59 8.53 -18.29 2.16
N VAL A 60 8.85 -18.24 3.45
CA VAL A 60 9.21 -16.99 4.16
C VAL A 60 10.37 -16.27 3.46
N ALA A 61 11.40 -16.99 3.00
CA ALA A 61 12.50 -16.39 2.26
C ALA A 61 12.02 -15.66 0.98
N LYS A 62 11.13 -16.29 0.19
CA LYS A 62 10.57 -15.67 -1.01
C LYS A 62 9.65 -14.48 -0.68
N LYS A 63 8.94 -14.54 0.45
CA LYS A 63 8.12 -13.42 0.93
C LYS A 63 8.99 -12.23 1.31
N ILE A 64 10.08 -12.47 2.03
CA ILE A 64 11.09 -11.46 2.35
C ILE A 64 11.63 -10.83 1.06
N ASP A 65 12.01 -11.63 0.07
CA ASP A 65 12.48 -11.12 -1.22
C ASP A 65 11.44 -10.24 -1.94
N ASN A 66 10.16 -10.62 -1.88
CA ASN A 66 9.07 -9.82 -2.45
C ASN A 66 8.96 -8.48 -1.71
N TRP A 67 8.97 -8.49 -0.38
CA TRP A 67 8.90 -7.29 0.45
C TRP A 67 10.11 -6.37 0.27
N THR A 68 11.34 -6.91 0.21
CA THR A 68 12.56 -6.12 -0.02
C THR A 68 12.54 -5.42 -1.39
N ARG A 69 12.06 -6.12 -2.42
CA ARG A 69 11.89 -5.55 -3.76
C ARG A 69 10.80 -4.47 -3.79
N LEU A 70 9.66 -4.70 -3.13
CA LEU A 70 8.60 -3.69 -3.02
C LEU A 70 9.06 -2.45 -2.23
N ASN A 71 9.82 -2.67 -1.15
CA ASN A 71 10.34 -1.62 -0.29
C ASN A 71 11.28 -0.67 -1.03
N SER A 72 12.27 -1.23 -1.73
CA SER A 72 13.26 -0.47 -2.50
C SER A 72 12.62 0.26 -3.68
N LYS A 73 11.71 -0.38 -4.41
CA LYS A 73 11.11 0.19 -5.63
C LYS A 73 10.08 1.28 -5.34
N VAL A 74 9.21 1.09 -4.34
CA VAL A 74 7.98 1.90 -4.22
C VAL A 74 7.72 2.41 -2.81
N LEU A 75 7.89 1.61 -1.76
CA LEU A 75 7.53 2.06 -0.40
C LEU A 75 8.41 3.23 0.07
N SER A 76 9.68 3.26 -0.32
CA SER A 76 10.58 4.40 -0.10
C SER A 76 10.03 5.70 -0.69
N GLN A 77 9.43 5.64 -1.89
CA GLN A 77 8.85 6.80 -2.57
C GLN A 77 7.52 7.24 -1.96
N LEU A 78 6.82 6.34 -1.28
CA LEU A 78 5.57 6.62 -0.56
C LEU A 78 5.79 7.04 0.90
N GLY A 79 7.04 7.10 1.37
CA GLY A 79 7.36 7.39 2.78
C GLY A 79 6.96 6.27 3.74
N CYS A 80 6.84 5.03 3.26
CA CYS A 80 6.49 3.83 4.03
C CYS A 80 7.66 2.84 4.10
N GLN A 81 8.89 3.33 4.16
CA GLN A 81 10.07 2.47 4.12
C GLN A 81 10.07 1.52 5.33
N LEU A 82 10.30 0.23 5.05
CA LEU A 82 10.36 -0.82 6.06
C LEU A 82 11.79 -1.15 6.47
N SER A 83 11.98 -1.42 7.77
CA SER A 83 13.19 -2.04 8.30
C SER A 83 13.23 -3.53 7.93
N LYS A 84 14.39 -4.17 8.12
CA LYS A 84 14.52 -5.63 7.93
C LYS A 84 13.60 -6.41 8.87
N GLU A 85 13.53 -6.00 10.14
CA GLU A 85 12.66 -6.61 11.14
C GLU A 85 11.19 -6.53 10.75
N ASN A 86 10.71 -5.37 10.29
CA ASN A 86 9.32 -5.22 9.84
C ASN A 86 9.02 -6.11 8.63
N ILE A 87 9.98 -6.26 7.71
CA ILE A 87 9.85 -7.16 6.56
C ILE A 87 9.72 -8.62 7.01
N GLU A 88 10.52 -9.04 7.99
CA GLU A 88 10.45 -10.39 8.56
C GLU A 88 9.13 -10.63 9.27
N ASP A 89 8.65 -9.67 10.08
CA ASP A 89 7.37 -9.74 10.77
C ASP A 89 6.19 -9.87 9.77
N LEU A 90 6.22 -9.08 8.70
CA LEU A 90 5.20 -9.14 7.63
C LEU A 90 5.25 -10.47 6.88
N ALA A 91 6.45 -10.95 6.53
CA ALA A 91 6.64 -12.24 5.85
C ALA A 91 6.14 -13.42 6.70
N ASN A 92 6.27 -13.32 8.03
CA ASN A 92 5.78 -14.29 9.00
C ASN A 92 4.29 -14.14 9.35
N SER A 93 3.55 -13.23 8.67
CA SER A 93 2.11 -13.00 8.90
C SER A 93 1.79 -12.55 10.34
N LYS A 94 2.70 -11.80 10.97
CA LYS A 94 2.46 -11.24 12.31
C LYS A 94 1.29 -10.27 12.25
N ALA A 95 0.37 -10.49 13.19
CA ALA A 95 -0.89 -9.79 13.35
C ALA A 95 -0.77 -8.28 13.26
N ASP A 96 -0.08 -7.73 14.25
CA ASP A 96 -0.05 -6.31 14.54
C ASP A 96 0.78 -5.60 13.48
N ALA A 97 1.90 -6.21 13.06
CA ALA A 97 2.72 -5.69 11.97
C ALA A 97 1.95 -5.52 10.66
N THR A 98 1.06 -6.45 10.31
CA THR A 98 0.26 -6.35 9.08
C THR A 98 -0.74 -5.21 9.17
N GLU A 99 -1.45 -5.08 10.28
CA GLU A 99 -2.48 -4.05 10.48
C GLU A 99 -1.86 -2.65 10.57
N GLU A 100 -0.79 -2.49 11.36
CA GLU A 100 -0.03 -1.24 11.49
C GLU A 100 0.52 -0.76 10.15
N PHE A 101 1.13 -1.67 9.39
CA PHE A 101 1.64 -1.36 8.06
C PHE A 101 0.52 -0.92 7.10
N LEU A 102 -0.63 -1.60 7.11
CA LEU A 102 -1.75 -1.25 6.23
C LEU A 102 -2.37 0.11 6.58
N LEU A 103 -2.43 0.48 7.86
CA LEU A 103 -2.84 1.83 8.30
C LEU A 103 -1.87 2.91 7.79
N GLN A 104 -0.56 2.67 7.93
CA GLN A 104 0.47 3.57 7.44
C GLN A 104 0.39 3.72 5.92
N LEU A 105 0.25 2.59 5.20
CA LEU A 105 0.15 2.56 3.75
C LEU A 105 -1.10 3.31 3.26
N ALA A 106 -2.27 3.07 3.86
CA ALA A 106 -3.50 3.76 3.49
C ALA A 106 -3.32 5.28 3.60
N SER A 107 -2.79 5.74 4.73
CA SER A 107 -2.51 7.16 4.97
C SER A 107 -1.58 7.77 3.92
N SER A 108 -0.50 7.06 3.58
CA SER A 108 0.46 7.52 2.57
C SER A 108 -0.13 7.52 1.16
N LEU A 109 -0.94 6.51 0.79
CA LEU A 109 -1.60 6.46 -0.51
C LEU A 109 -2.58 7.62 -0.69
N TYR A 110 -3.37 7.95 0.33
CA TYR A 110 -4.29 9.10 0.28
C TYR A 110 -3.54 10.42 0.08
N LYS A 111 -2.49 10.66 0.88
CA LYS A 111 -1.65 11.87 0.75
C LYS A 111 -1.00 11.97 -0.63
N ALA A 112 -0.45 10.87 -1.14
CA ALA A 112 0.22 10.83 -2.42
C ALA A 112 -0.77 11.02 -3.59
N ASN A 113 -2.00 10.50 -3.48
CA ASN A 113 -3.03 10.67 -4.50
C ASN A 113 -3.55 12.11 -4.55
N GLU A 114 -3.81 12.71 -3.39
CA GLU A 114 -4.21 14.12 -3.28
C GLU A 114 -3.16 15.05 -3.92
N HIS A 115 -1.87 14.81 -3.64
CA HIS A 115 -0.78 15.57 -4.23
C HIS A 115 -0.74 15.45 -5.77
N GLN A 116 -1.03 14.27 -6.32
CA GLN A 116 -1.09 14.07 -7.77
C GLN A 116 -2.25 14.82 -8.43
N ILE A 117 -3.42 14.82 -7.81
CA ILE A 117 -4.58 15.59 -8.32
C ILE A 117 -4.25 17.09 -8.34
N LYS A 118 -3.70 17.64 -7.24
CA LYS A 118 -3.31 19.05 -7.16
C LYS A 118 -2.28 19.42 -8.22
N THR A 119 -1.29 18.54 -8.45
CA THR A 119 -0.25 18.76 -9.46
C THR A 119 -0.83 18.76 -10.87
N THR A 120 -1.73 17.81 -11.16
CA THR A 120 -2.41 17.70 -12.46
C THR A 120 -3.26 18.94 -12.75
N ILE A 121 -4.05 19.40 -11.77
CA ILE A 121 -4.85 20.63 -11.90
C ILE A 121 -3.95 21.83 -12.18
N ARG A 122 -2.85 21.99 -11.43
CA ARG A 122 -1.90 23.10 -11.63
C ARG A 122 -1.26 23.07 -13.02
N GLN A 123 -0.93 21.88 -13.53
CA GLN A 123 -0.39 21.72 -14.88
C GLN A 123 -1.42 22.07 -15.95
N ALA A 124 -2.65 21.56 -15.82
CA ALA A 124 -3.75 21.87 -16.75
C ALA A 124 -4.06 23.38 -16.79
N SER A 125 -4.10 24.05 -15.64
CA SER A 125 -4.31 25.50 -15.57
C SER A 125 -3.17 26.31 -16.23
N LYS A 126 -1.92 25.87 -16.09
CA LYS A 126 -0.77 26.51 -16.76
C LYS A 126 -0.82 26.38 -18.28
N ILE A 127 -1.22 25.20 -18.79
CA ILE A 127 -1.36 24.98 -20.23
C ILE A 127 -2.45 25.90 -20.79
N ALA A 128 -3.61 25.97 -20.14
CA ALA A 128 -4.73 26.81 -20.57
C ALA A 128 -4.39 28.31 -20.64
N LEU A 129 -3.51 28.80 -19.74
CA LEU A 129 -3.03 30.19 -19.76
C LEU A 129 -1.94 30.47 -20.80
N ALA A 130 -1.20 29.44 -21.26
CA ALA A 130 -0.12 29.59 -22.23
C ALA A 130 -0.57 29.48 -23.69
N THR A 131 -1.82 29.06 -23.93
CA THR A 131 -2.43 28.92 -25.26
C THR A 131 -3.30 30.11 -25.70
N ASN A 132 -3.33 31.19 -24.92
CA ASN A 132 -3.94 32.49 -25.26
C ASN A 132 -2.85 33.55 -25.37
#